data_AF-A0A0D0AGB2-F1
#
_entry.id   AF-A0A0D0AGB2-F1
#
_cell.length_a   1.000
_cell.length_b   1.000
_cell.length_c   1.000
_cell.angle_alpha   90.00
_cell.angle_beta   90.00
_cell.angle_gamma   90.00
#
_symmetry.space_group_name_H-M   'P 1'
#
loop_
_entity.id
_entity.type
_entity.pdbx_description
1 polymer ?
#
loop_
_entity_poly.entity_id
_entity_poly.type
_entity_poly.pdbx_seq_one_letter_code
_entity_poly.pdbx_strand_id
1 'polypeptide(L)' 'AGLQAGQVHVIFTIPCQFGEYPRALAYIELFTPFRAPDPSSQMCQVSRST' A
#
# COMPACT_ATOMS: atom_id res chain seq x y z
N ALA A 1 0.31 -0.27 19.18
CA ALA A 1 0.10 -0.64 17.77
C ALA A 1 -1.26 -0.08 17.35
N GLY A 2 -1.31 0.71 16.27
CA GLY A 2 -2.55 1.33 15.77
C GLY A 2 -3.17 0.56 14.60
N LEU A 3 -4.43 0.84 14.28
CA LEU A 3 -5.09 0.38 13.07
C LEU A 3 -4.48 1.09 11.85
N GLN A 4 -4.04 0.33 10.84
CA GLN A 4 -3.50 0.87 9.58
C GLN A 4 -4.29 0.28 8.41
N ALA A 5 -4.80 1.17 7.55
CA ALA A 5 -5.45 0.75 6.32
C ALA A 5 -4.41 0.25 5.31
N GLY A 6 -4.75 -0.79 4.56
CA GLY A 6 -3.94 -1.31 3.48
C GLY A 6 -4.80 -1.94 2.40
N GLN A 7 -4.21 -2.11 1.22
CA GLN A 7 -4.83 -2.76 0.08
C GLN A 7 -4.13 -4.10 -0.18
N VAL A 8 -4.92 -5.16 -0.41
CA VAL A 8 -4.41 -6.48 -0.77
C VAL A 8 -4.40 -6.61 -2.28
N HIS A 9 -3.23 -6.93 -2.85
CA HIS A 9 -3.06 -7.21 -4.26
C HIS A 9 -2.79 -8.69 -4.44
N VAL A 10 -3.61 -9.35 -5.27
CA VAL A 10 -3.47 -10.77 -5.58
C VAL A 10 -3.12 -10.92 -7.06
N ILE A 11 -2.05 -11.66 -7.34
CA ILE A 11 -1.56 -11.97 -8.67
C ILE A 11 -1.89 -13.43 -8.96
N PHE A 12 -2.96 -13.64 -9.73
CA PHE A 12 -3.43 -14.98 -10.11
C PHE A 12 -2.63 -15.59 -11.26
N THR A 13 -2.04 -14.75 -12.11
CA THR A 13 -1.29 -15.19 -13.28
C THR A 13 -0.04 -14.35 -13.41
N ILE A 14 1.11 -15.01 -13.41
CA ILE A 14 2.42 -14.39 -13.59
C ILE A 14 2.96 -14.85 -14.93
N PRO A 15 3.43 -13.95 -15.81
CA PRO A 15 4.06 -14.33 -17.05
C PRO A 15 5.23 -15.29 -16.80
N CYS A 16 5.33 -16.34 -17.61
CA CYS A 16 6.30 -17.43 -17.38
C CYS A 16 7.77 -16.97 -17.36
N GLN A 17 8.09 -15.82 -17.97
CA GLN A 17 9.43 -15.23 -17.88
C GLN A 17 9.87 -14.87 -16.46
N PHE A 18 8.94 -14.74 -15.51
CA PHE A 18 9.22 -14.43 -14.10
C PHE A 18 9.20 -15.68 -13.20
N GLY A 19 9.02 -16.88 -13.77
CA GLY A 19 9.00 -18.15 -13.05
C GLY A 19 7.62 -18.79 -12.99
N GLU A 20 7.59 -20.07 -12.60
CA GLU A 20 6.35 -20.82 -12.37
C GLU A 20 6.00 -20.79 -10.89
N TYR A 21 4.76 -20.41 -10.59
CA TYR A 21 4.25 -20.32 -9.24
C TYR A 21 3.07 -21.28 -9.07
N PRO A 22 3.17 -22.30 -8.21
CA PRO A 22 2.11 -23.28 -8.02
C PRO A 22 0.87 -22.70 -7.31
N ARG A 23 0.94 -21.45 -6.83
CA ARG A 23 -0.11 -20.74 -6.10
C ARG A 23 -0.11 -19.28 -6.50
N ALA A 24 -1.27 -18.63 -6.39
CA ALA A 24 -1.39 -17.19 -6.54
C ALA A 24 -0.49 -16.48 -5.52
N LEU A 25 0.19 -15.42 -5.95
CA LEU A 25 0.97 -14.57 -5.07
C LEU A 25 0.10 -13.42 -4.56
N ALA A 26 0.38 -12.95 -3.34
CA ALA A 26 -0.28 -11.76 -2.82
C ALA A 26 0.71 -10.88 -2.06
N TYR A 27 0.51 -9.57 -2.14
CA TYR A 27 1.22 -8.59 -1.33
C TYR A 27 0.24 -7.55 -0.76
N ILE A 28 0.64 -6.91 0.33
CA ILE A 28 -0.15 -5.87 0.99
C ILE A 28 0.56 -4.54 0.75
N GLU A 29 -0.13 -3.60 0.14
CA GLU A 29 0.28 -2.20 0.07
C GLU A 29 -0.31 -1.47 1.29
N LEU A 30 0.55 -1.00 2.19
CA LEU A 30 0.12 -0.29 3.39
C LEU A 30 0.04 1.22 3.12
N PHE A 31 -1.09 1.83 3.43
CA PHE A 31 -1.22 3.28 3.32
C PHE A 31 -0.48 3.98 4.45
N THR A 32 0.17 5.10 4.13
CA THR A 32 0.69 6.00 5.16
C THR A 32 -0.47 6.82 5.72
N PRO A 33 -0.73 6.80 7.03
CA PRO A 33 -1.78 7.62 7.61
C PRO A 33 -1.48 9.10 7.37
N PHE A 34 -2.52 9.90 7.17
CA PHE A 34 -2.36 11.36 7.15
C PHE A 34 -1.76 11.81 8.48
N ARG A 35 -0.79 12.75 8.42
CA ARG A 35 -0.34 13.45 9.62
C ARG A 35 -1.48 14.32 10.16
N ALA A 36 -1.39 14.68 11.43
CA ALA A 36 -2.30 15.66 12.02
C ALA A 36 -2.35 16.92 11.12
N PRO A 37 -3.53 17.52 10.92
CA PRO A 37 -3.66 18.74 10.13
C PRO A 37 -2.71 19.82 10.65
N ASP A 38 -2.09 20.58 9.74
CA ASP A 38 -1.29 21.72 10.12
C ASP A 38 -2.18 22.76 10.86
N PRO A 39 -1.78 23.27 12.04
CA PRO A 39 -2.63 24.14 12.84
C PRO A 39 -3.00 25.46 12.16
N SER A 40 -2.17 25.94 11.23
CA SER A 40 -2.37 27.23 10.56
C SER A 40 -3.31 27.14 9.36
N SER A 41 -3.32 25.99 8.68
CA SER A 41 -4.04 25.78 7.43
C SER A 41 -5.20 24.79 7.54
N GLN A 42 -5.28 24.01 8.62
CA GLN A 42 -6.23 22.90 8.81
C GLN A 42 -6.15 21.83 7.72
N MET A 43 -5.06 21.81 6.95
CA MET A 43 -4.84 20.86 5.85
C MET A 43 -3.91 19.73 6.28
N CYS A 44 -4.16 18.52 5.79
CA CYS A 44 -3.28 17.37 5.98
C CYS A 44 -2.13 17.39 4.96
N GLN A 45 -0.88 17.31 5.43
CA GLN A 45 0.27 17.18 4.54
C GLN A 45 0.35 15.75 3.98
N VAL A 46 0.30 15.62 2.65
CA VAL A 46 0.46 14.35 1.95
C VAL A 46 1.89 14.26 1.41
N SER A 47 2.66 13.29 1.88
CA SER A 47 3.96 12.97 1.29
C SER A 47 3.79 11.82 0.29
N ARG A 48 4.15 12.05 -0.97
CA ARG A 48 4.24 10.98 -1.96
C ARG A 48 5.47 10.13 -1.64
N SER A 49 5.30 8.83 -1.45
CA SER A 49 6.41 7.88 -1.43
C SER A 49 6.97 7.82 -2.86
N THR A 50 8.22 8.26 -3.04
CA THR A 50 8.98 8.11 -4.31
C THR A 50 9.62 6.74 -4.39
#